data_AF-A0A246J8I0-F1
#
_entry.id   AF-A0A246J8I0-F1
#
_cell.length_a   1.000
_cell.length_b   1.000
_cell.length_c   1.000
_cell.angle_alpha   90.00
_cell.angle_beta   90.00
_cell.angle_gamma   90.00
#
_symmetry.space_group_name_H-M   'P 1'
#
loop_
_entity.id
_entity.type
_entity.pdbx_description
1 polymer ?
#
loop_
_entity_poly.entity_id
_entity_poly.type
_entity_poly.pdbx_seq_one_letter_code
_entity_poly.pdbx_strand_id
1 'polypeptide(L)'
;MSGHRNADAAVARVKAALTNPFAMMGGHRVPISSSFGYALSSEHGSTADELLRHADRLMYDAKRGDIEQRIASDQRTSNGAEKSRSLQEAEG
;
A
#
# COMPACT_ATOMS: atom_id res chain seq x y z
N MET A 1 8.02 -18.22 -2.42
CA MET A 1 8.52 -17.21 -3.39
C MET A 1 7.56 -16.91 -4.55
N SER A 2 6.81 -17.87 -5.14
CA SER A 2 5.90 -17.56 -6.27
C SER A 2 4.67 -16.72 -5.87
N GLY A 3 4.07 -16.99 -4.71
CA GLY A 3 2.85 -16.30 -4.24
C GLY A 3 3.04 -14.79 -4.07
N HIS A 4 4.15 -14.39 -3.44
CA HIS A 4 4.56 -12.99 -3.29
C HIS A 4 4.65 -12.26 -4.63
N ARG A 5 5.40 -12.80 -5.60
CA ARG A 5 5.54 -12.18 -6.92
C ARG A 5 4.20 -11.99 -7.64
N ASN A 6 3.29 -12.95 -7.52
CA ASN A 6 1.96 -12.84 -8.11
C ASN A 6 1.13 -11.76 -7.43
N ALA A 7 1.20 -11.65 -6.10
CA ALA A 7 0.55 -10.60 -5.33
C ALA A 7 1.12 -9.22 -5.68
N ASP A 8 2.44 -9.09 -5.77
CA ASP A 8 3.12 -7.86 -6.19
C ASP A 8 2.71 -7.42 -7.59
N ALA A 9 2.67 -8.37 -8.53
CA ALA A 9 2.21 -8.09 -9.89
C ALA A 9 0.75 -7.63 -9.91
N ALA A 10 -0.11 -8.20 -9.05
CA ALA A 10 -1.50 -7.76 -8.93
C ALA A 10 -1.60 -6.35 -8.35
N VAL A 11 -0.89 -6.07 -7.25
CA VAL A 11 -0.84 -4.74 -6.63
C VAL A 11 -0.30 -3.70 -7.61
N ALA A 12 0.74 -4.02 -8.37
CA ALA A 12 1.32 -3.12 -9.38
C ALA A 12 0.31 -2.76 -10.47
N ARG A 13 -0.49 -3.73 -10.95
CA ARG A 13 -1.55 -3.46 -11.94
C ARG A 13 -2.62 -2.51 -11.38
N VAL A 14 -3.05 -2.73 -10.14
CA VAL A 14 -4.05 -1.84 -9.50
C VAL A 14 -3.47 -0.45 -9.29
N LYS A 15 -2.23 -0.32 -8.78
CA LYS A 15 -1.53 0.96 -8.64
C LYS A 15 -1.45 1.72 -9.97
N ALA A 16 -1.09 1.04 -11.06
CA ALA A 16 -1.02 1.65 -12.38
C ALA A 16 -2.37 2.22 -12.81
N ALA A 17 -3.46 1.49 -12.56
CA ALA A 17 -4.82 1.95 -12.86
C ALA A 17 -5.23 3.19 -12.03
N LEU A 18 -4.74 3.31 -10.80
CA LEU A 18 -5.02 4.43 -9.90
C LEU A 18 -4.05 5.62 -10.07
N THR A 19 -3.00 5.47 -10.89
CA THR A 19 -1.98 6.53 -11.08
C THR A 19 -2.52 7.70 -11.92
N ASN A 20 -3.49 7.44 -12.81
CA ASN A 20 -4.08 8.51 -13.61
C ASN A 20 -5.05 9.36 -12.75
N PRO A 21 -4.86 10.69 -12.66
CA PRO A 21 -5.76 11.56 -11.91
C PRO A 21 -7.21 11.45 -12.38
N PHE A 22 -8.13 11.35 -11.42
CA PHE A 22 -9.56 11.23 -11.71
C PHE A 22 -10.12 12.56 -12.19
N ALA A 23 -10.83 12.51 -13.32
CA ALA A 23 -11.51 13.68 -13.86
C ALA A 23 -12.79 13.95 -13.05
N MET A 24 -12.93 15.18 -12.58
CA MET A 24 -14.11 15.67 -11.88
C MET A 24 -14.91 16.62 -12.77
N MET A 25 -16.17 16.88 -12.39
CA MET A 25 -16.94 17.96 -13.03
C MET A 25 -16.20 19.30 -12.86
N GLY A 26 -16.25 20.14 -13.88
CA GLY A 26 -15.53 21.42 -13.90
C GLY A 26 -14.07 21.33 -14.35
N GLY A 27 -13.62 20.18 -14.86
CA GLY A 27 -12.28 20.04 -15.46
C GLY A 27 -11.14 19.82 -14.46
N HIS A 28 -11.46 19.72 -13.16
CA HIS A 28 -10.48 19.40 -12.14
C HIS A 28 -9.98 17.96 -12.27
N ARG A 29 -8.70 17.75 -11.94
CA ARG A 29 -8.06 16.45 -11.88
C ARG A 29 -7.56 16.19 -10.47
N VAL A 30 -8.02 15.11 -9.87
CA VAL A 30 -7.67 14.76 -8.49
C VAL A 30 -6.71 13.56 -8.49
N PRO A 31 -5.44 13.75 -8.11
CA PRO A 31 -4.56 12.63 -7.83
C PRO A 31 -5.00 11.94 -6.55
N ILE A 32 -4.92 10.61 -6.52
CA ILE A 32 -5.18 9.83 -5.31
C ILE A 32 -3.99 8.95 -5.00
N SER A 33 -3.79 8.67 -3.72
CA SER A 33 -2.90 7.61 -3.25
C SER A 33 -3.71 6.39 -2.85
N SER A 34 -3.08 5.22 -2.90
CA SER A 34 -3.68 3.94 -2.53
C SER A 34 -2.73 3.12 -1.68
N SER A 35 -3.26 2.52 -0.61
CA SER A 35 -2.53 1.59 0.27
C SER A 35 -3.09 0.19 0.07
N PHE A 36 -2.23 -0.82 0.12
CA PHE A 36 -2.57 -2.21 -0.18
C PHE A 36 -2.02 -3.12 0.90
N GLY A 37 -2.75 -4.19 1.18
CA GLY A 37 -2.29 -5.32 1.96
C GLY A 37 -2.79 -6.61 1.31
N TYR A 38 -1.99 -7.66 1.35
CA TYR A 38 -2.39 -8.99 0.90
C TYR A 38 -1.93 -10.04 1.89
N ALA A 39 -2.54 -11.21 1.83
CA ALA A 39 -2.14 -12.36 2.60
C ALA A 39 -1.99 -13.60 1.72
N LEU A 40 -1.07 -14.50 2.10
CA LEU A 40 -0.83 -15.77 1.42
C LEU A 40 -1.20 -16.90 2.38
N SER A 41 -2.01 -17.86 1.93
CA SER A 41 -2.41 -19.01 2.75
C SER A 41 -1.26 -19.90 3.20
N SER A 42 -0.13 -19.86 2.50
CA SER A 42 1.09 -20.55 2.91
C SER A 42 1.78 -19.93 4.12
N GLU A 43 1.43 -18.69 4.51
CA GLU A 43 2.19 -17.89 5.47
C GLU A 43 1.34 -17.23 6.55
N HIS A 44 0.08 -16.90 6.25
CA HIS A 44 -0.76 -16.03 7.09
C HIS A 44 -2.03 -16.71 7.59
N GLY A 45 -2.09 -18.04 7.54
CA GLY A 45 -3.23 -18.83 8.02
C GLY A 45 -3.87 -19.69 6.93
N SER A 46 -4.69 -20.65 7.34
CA SER A 46 -5.36 -21.59 6.43
C SER A 46 -6.85 -21.29 6.28
N THR A 47 -7.39 -20.37 7.07
CA THR A 47 -8.78 -19.94 7.02
C THR A 47 -8.96 -18.60 6.32
N ALA A 48 -10.14 -18.36 5.75
CA ALA A 48 -10.45 -17.08 5.11
C ALA A 48 -10.37 -15.91 6.10
N ASP A 49 -10.86 -16.09 7.33
CA ASP A 49 -10.87 -15.06 8.37
C ASP A 49 -9.47 -14.64 8.80
N GLU A 50 -8.53 -15.58 8.92
CA GLU A 50 -7.12 -15.29 9.22
C GLU A 50 -6.50 -14.46 8.09
N LEU A 51 -6.71 -14.88 6.84
CA LEU A 51 -6.14 -14.21 5.68
C LEU A 51 -6.69 -12.80 5.48
N LEU A 52 -7.99 -12.61 5.64
CA LEU A 52 -8.62 -11.29 5.59
C LEU A 52 -8.07 -10.38 6.69
N ARG A 53 -8.00 -10.88 7.93
CA ARG A 53 -7.46 -10.11 9.06
C ARG A 53 -6.01 -9.69 8.84
N HIS A 54 -5.18 -10.58 8.27
CA HIS A 54 -3.79 -10.27 7.94
C HIS A 54 -3.68 -9.23 6.83
N ALA A 55 -4.42 -9.39 5.73
CA ALA A 55 -4.42 -8.43 4.64
C ALA A 55 -4.90 -7.03 5.08
N ASP A 56 -5.97 -6.97 5.87
CA ASP A 56 -6.52 -5.72 6.39
C ASP A 56 -5.55 -5.00 7.32
N ARG A 57 -4.90 -5.72 8.23
CA ARG A 57 -3.88 -5.12 9.12
C ARG A 57 -2.75 -4.50 8.30
N LEU A 58 -2.19 -5.24 7.34
CA LEU A 58 -1.12 -4.74 6.47
C LEU A 58 -1.55 -3.51 5.66
N MET A 59 -2.78 -3.50 5.15
CA MET A 59 -3.33 -2.35 4.43
C MET A 59 -3.43 -1.12 5.36
N TYR A 60 -3.90 -1.32 6.59
CA TYR A 60 -4.06 -0.23 7.55
C TYR A 60 -2.72 0.35 8.00
N ASP A 61 -1.73 -0.51 8.26
CA ASP A 61 -0.36 -0.10 8.59
C ASP A 61 0.24 0.70 7.42
N ALA A 62 0.04 0.24 6.18
CA ALA A 62 0.47 0.95 4.97
C ALA A 62 -0.32 2.26 4.74
N LYS A 63 -1.55 2.37 5.24
CA LYS A 63 -2.36 3.59 5.17
C LYS A 63 -1.90 4.66 6.14
N ARG A 64 -1.42 4.25 7.31
CA ARG A 64 -0.89 5.14 8.35
C ARG A 64 0.53 5.63 8.07
N GLY A 65 1.23 4.98 7.13
CA GLY A 65 2.64 5.22 6.88
C GLY A 65 3.55 4.53 7.90
N ASP A 66 2.99 3.61 8.71
CA ASP A 66 3.75 2.81 9.67
C ASP A 66 4.68 1.81 8.96
N ILE A 67 4.35 1.48 7.71
CA ILE A 67 5.19 0.73 6.78
C ILE A 67 5.21 1.40 5.40
N GLU A 68 6.36 1.39 4.73
CA GLU A 68 6.40 1.77 3.32
C GLU A 68 5.59 0.77 2.48
N GLN A 69 4.94 1.25 1.42
CA GLN A 69 4.14 0.39 0.56
C GLN A 69 4.92 -0.75 -0.13
N ARG A 70 6.26 -0.66 -0.16
CA ARG A 70 7.17 -1.74 -0.60
C ARG A 70 7.40 -2.80 0.48
N ILE A 71 7.25 -2.45 1.76
CA ILE A 71 7.44 -3.32 2.92
C ILE A 71 6.13 -4.05 3.27
N ALA A 72 4.96 -3.50 2.89
CA ALA A 72 3.67 -4.21 3.00
C ALA A 72 3.63 -5.53 2.20
N SER A 73 4.47 -5.64 1.17
CA SER A 73 4.65 -6.84 0.35
C SER A 73 5.86 -7.69 0.74
N ASP A 74 6.80 -7.18 1.54
CA ASP A 74 8.06 -7.89 1.80
C ASP A 74 8.52 -7.63 3.24
N GLN A 75 8.56 -8.69 4.04
CA GLN A 75 8.81 -8.58 5.48
C GLN A 75 10.19 -7.97 5.78
N ARG A 76 10.15 -6.85 6.52
CA ARG A 76 11.22 -6.16 7.27
C ARG A 76 12.41 -5.64 6.47
N THR A 77 12.53 -4.31 6.41
CA THR A 77 13.70 -3.63 7.01
C THR A 77 13.37 -2.19 7.39
N SER A 78 13.99 -1.78 8.49
CA SER A 78 14.04 -0.45 9.10
C SER A 78 14.27 0.70 8.12
N ASN A 79 13.69 1.85 8.47
CA ASN A 79 14.05 3.22 8.07
C ASN A 79 13.19 3.85 6.96
N GLY A 80 12.17 4.64 7.36
CA GLY A 80 11.36 5.43 6.42
C GLY A 80 10.66 6.67 7.02
N ALA A 81 10.92 7.02 8.28
CA ALA A 81 10.23 8.11 8.97
C ALA A 81 10.73 9.53 8.64
N GLU A 82 11.60 9.72 7.65
CA GLU A 82 12.25 11.02 7.41
C GLU A 82 11.70 11.85 6.24
N LYS A 83 10.78 11.34 5.41
CA LYS A 83 10.39 12.08 4.18
C LYS A 83 9.04 12.79 4.19
N SER A 84 8.44 12.99 5.38
CA SER A 84 7.22 13.79 5.53
C SER A 84 7.43 15.11 6.30
N ARG A 85 8.61 15.35 6.90
CA ARG A 85 8.88 16.62 7.62
C ARG A 85 9.36 17.77 6.72
N SER A 86 10.01 17.48 5.60
CA SER A 86 10.63 18.54 4.77
C SER A 86 9.66 19.30 3.85
N LEU A 87 8.37 18.93 3.80
CA LEU A 87 7.35 19.71 3.07
C LEU A 87 6.48 20.57 3.99
N GLN A 88 6.61 20.44 5.32
CA GLN A 88 5.87 21.29 6.27
C GLN A 88 6.71 22.48 6.79
N GLU A 89 8.01 22.51 6.49
CA GLU A 89 8.94 23.59 6.92
C GLU A 89 9.25 24.63 5.81
N ALA A 90 8.63 24.54 4.63
CA ALA A 90 8.82 25.49 3.54
C ALA A 90 7.69 26.55 3.41
N GLU A 91 6.68 26.50 4.27
CA GLU A 91 5.59 27.48 4.35
C GLU A 91 5.41 28.03 5.77
N GLY A 92 6.53 28.40 6.41
CA GLY A 92 6.58 29.12 7.69
C GLY A 92 7.62 30.22 7.66
#